data_AF-A0A6M8B7M8-F1
#
_entry.id   AF-A0A6M8B7M8-F1
#
_cell.length_a   1.000
_cell.length_b   1.000
_cell.length_c   1.000
_cell.angle_alpha   90.00
_cell.angle_beta   90.00
_cell.angle_gamma   90.00
#
_symmetry.space_group_name_H-M   'P 1'
#
loop_
_entity.id
_entity.type
_entity.pdbx_description
1 polymer ?
#
loop_
_entity_poly.entity_id
_entity_poly.type
_entity_poly.pdbx_seq_one_letter_code
_entity_poly.pdbx_strand_id
1 'polypeptide(L)'
;MAAISNPLDSLLKAENDRESAARRLAAAHEELAGAIEAYREAWTAATRAGWAVTSLKSARFVDPARLPRPTATGRASTTTQE
;
A
#
# COMPACT_ATOMS: atom_id res chain seq x y z
N MET A 1 -24.98 -30.36 25.83
CA MET A 1 -25.18 -30.45 24.36
C MET A 1 -24.14 -29.55 23.73
N ALA A 2 -23.08 -30.14 23.15
CA ALA A 2 -22.07 -29.37 22.43
C ALA A 2 -22.77 -28.74 21.22
N ALA A 3 -22.79 -27.41 21.15
CA ALA A 3 -23.14 -26.72 19.93
C ALA A 3 -22.16 -27.25 18.88
N ILE A 4 -22.65 -28.10 17.97
CA ILE A 4 -21.94 -28.43 16.75
C ILE A 4 -21.98 -27.12 15.98
N SER A 5 -21.01 -26.24 16.25
CA SER A 5 -20.74 -25.08 15.41
C SER A 5 -20.67 -25.62 14.00
N ASN A 6 -21.68 -25.29 13.21
CA ASN A 6 -21.86 -25.82 11.88
C ASN A 6 -20.54 -25.60 11.12
N PRO A 7 -19.87 -26.65 10.61
CA PRO A 7 -18.57 -26.50 9.95
C PRO A 7 -18.63 -25.49 8.80
N LEU A 8 -19.79 -25.36 8.16
CA LEU A 8 -20.07 -24.32 7.17
C LEU A 8 -20.02 -22.89 7.74
N ASP A 9 -20.53 -22.66 8.95
CA ASP A 9 -20.46 -21.35 9.63
C ASP A 9 -19.00 -20.95 9.92
N SER A 10 -18.18 -21.92 10.34
CA SER A 10 -16.75 -21.70 10.55
C SER A 10 -16.01 -21.35 9.25
N LEU A 11 -16.35 -22.02 8.15
CA LEU A 11 -15.78 -21.74 6.83
C LEU A 11 -16.21 -20.35 6.29
N LEU A 12 -17.50 -20.02 6.41
CA LEU A 12 -18.01 -18.70 6.01
C LEU A 12 -17.35 -17.58 6.82
N LYS A 13 -17.17 -17.79 8.14
CA LYS A 13 -16.47 -16.84 9.00
C LYS A 13 -14.99 -16.68 8.60
N ALA A 14 -14.31 -17.78 8.26
CA ALA A 14 -12.93 -17.74 7.82
C ALA A 14 -12.75 -17.03 6.47
N GLU A 15 -13.65 -17.27 5.50
CA GLU A 15 -13.64 -16.56 4.22
C GLU A 15 -13.96 -15.07 4.40
N ASN A 16 -14.94 -14.72 5.24
CA ASN A 16 -15.24 -13.32 5.57
C ASN A 16 -14.07 -12.62 6.28
N ASP A 17 -13.35 -13.30 7.17
CA ASP A 17 -12.16 -12.77 7.81
C ASP A 17 -11.03 -12.55 6.80
N ARG A 18 -10.79 -13.51 5.89
CA ARG A 18 -9.82 -13.37 4.80
C ARG A 18 -10.17 -12.19 3.89
N GLU A 19 -11.44 -12.05 3.50
CA GLU A 19 -11.91 -10.94 2.70
C GLU A 19 -11.74 -9.59 3.42
N SER A 20 -12.07 -9.56 4.72
CA SER A 20 -11.90 -8.37 5.55
C SER A 20 -10.42 -7.99 5.71
N ALA A 21 -9.54 -8.97 5.89
CA ALA A 21 -8.10 -8.78 5.98
C ALA A 21 -7.54 -8.27 4.64
N ALA A 22 -7.98 -8.83 3.51
CA ALA A 22 -7.59 -8.37 2.18
C ALA A 22 -8.02 -6.93 1.92
N ARG A 23 -9.26 -6.55 2.29
CA ARG A 23 -9.73 -5.15 2.19
C ARG A 23 -8.94 -4.20 3.07
N ARG A 24 -8.63 -4.58 4.32
CA ARG A 24 -7.79 -3.79 5.22
C ARG A 24 -6.39 -3.60 4.66
N LEU A 25 -5.80 -4.64 4.09
CA LEU A 25 -4.50 -4.57 3.44
C LEU A 25 -4.54 -3.67 2.21
N ALA A 26 -5.58 -3.77 1.39
CA ALA A 26 -5.76 -2.89 0.23
C ALA A 26 -5.87 -1.42 0.63
N ALA A 27 -6.69 -1.10 1.65
CA ALA A 27 -6.81 0.26 2.17
C ALA A 27 -5.47 0.79 2.73
N ALA A 28 -4.77 -0.02 3.54
CA ALA A 28 -3.46 0.36 4.06
C ALA A 28 -2.42 0.55 2.95
N HIS A 29 -2.52 -0.20 1.86
CA HIS A 29 -1.65 -0.05 0.69
C HIS A 29 -1.93 1.27 -0.05
N GLU A 30 -3.20 1.65 -0.23
CA GLU A 30 -3.57 2.94 -0.82
C GLU A 30 -3.12 4.11 0.05
N GLU A 31 -3.29 4.02 1.37
CA GLU A 31 -2.80 5.04 2.31
C GLU A 31 -1.27 5.16 2.25
N LEU A 32 -0.55 4.02 2.20
CA LEU A 32 0.89 4.02 2.04
C LEU A 32 1.33 4.66 0.72
N ALA A 33 0.66 4.36 -0.38
CA ALA A 33 0.93 4.97 -1.68
C ALA A 33 0.72 6.49 -1.65
N GLY A 34 -0.39 6.95 -1.04
CA GLY A 34 -0.65 8.37 -0.86
C GLY A 34 0.40 9.07 0.01
N ALA A 35 0.81 8.45 1.12
CA ALA A 35 1.85 8.97 1.99
C ALA A 35 3.22 9.05 1.30
N ILE A 36 3.55 8.07 0.45
CA ILE A 36 4.79 8.09 -0.35
C ILE A 36 4.78 9.26 -1.33
N GLU A 37 3.68 9.50 -2.05
CA GLU A 37 3.62 10.63 -2.99
C GLU A 37 3.68 11.97 -2.27
N ALA A 38 2.95 12.14 -1.16
CA ALA A 38 3.04 13.35 -0.33
C ALA A 38 4.47 13.61 0.19
N TYR A 39 5.20 12.56 0.57
CA TYR A 39 6.60 12.66 0.98
C TYR A 39 7.50 13.13 -0.18
N ARG A 40 7.28 12.61 -1.40
CA ARG A 40 8.04 13.01 -2.60
C ARG A 40 7.78 14.47 -2.98
N GLU A 41 6.54 14.94 -2.83
CA GLU A 41 6.20 16.35 -3.01
C GLU A 41 6.89 17.24 -1.98
N ALA A 42 6.85 16.87 -0.69
CA ALA A 42 7.52 17.62 0.37
C ALA A 42 9.04 17.67 0.16
N TRP A 43 9.64 16.56 -0.28
CA TRP A 43 11.06 16.52 -0.66
C TRP A 43 11.37 17.44 -1.84
N THR A 44 10.51 17.42 -2.87
CA THR A 44 10.64 18.30 -4.03
C THR A 44 10.50 19.78 -3.63
N ALA A 45 9.57 20.10 -2.73
CA ALA A 45 9.41 21.44 -2.19
C ALA A 45 10.64 21.88 -1.37
N ALA A 46 11.17 21.01 -0.52
CA ALA A 46 12.37 21.29 0.27
C ALA A 46 13.60 21.55 -0.63
N THR A 47 13.81 20.69 -1.64
CA THR A 47 14.91 20.86 -2.60
C THR A 47 14.75 22.11 -3.46
N ARG A 48 13.52 22.45 -3.92
CA ARG A 48 13.24 23.72 -4.61
C ARG A 48 13.46 24.95 -3.73
N ALA A 49 13.19 24.83 -2.42
CA ALA A 49 13.47 25.87 -1.44
C ALA A 49 14.97 26.04 -1.12
N GLY A 50 15.85 25.29 -1.78
CA GLY A 50 17.31 25.42 -1.65
C GLY A 50 17.93 24.52 -0.58
N TRP A 51 17.19 23.57 0.01
CA TRP A 51 17.80 22.59 0.90
C TRP A 51 18.72 21.65 0.12
N ALA A 52 19.98 21.60 0.53
CA ALA A 52 20.94 20.66 -0.03
C ALA A 52 20.53 19.21 0.29
N VAL A 53 20.58 18.34 -0.72
CA VAL A 53 20.29 16.89 -0.58
C VAL A 53 21.18 16.24 0.51
N THR A 54 22.38 16.76 0.73
CA THR A 54 23.31 16.38 1.80
C THR A 54 22.78 16.68 3.21
N SER A 55 22.05 17.79 3.39
CA SER A 55 21.40 18.12 4.67
C SER A 55 20.23 17.19 4.93
N LEU A 56 19.47 16.85 3.89
CA LEU A 56 18.35 15.91 4.00
C LEU A 56 18.85 14.48 4.31
N LYS A 57 19.94 14.04 3.67
CA LYS A 57 20.60 12.76 3.98
C LYS A 57 21.22 12.73 5.37
N SER A 58 21.80 13.85 5.84
CA SER A 58 22.33 13.96 7.22
C SER A 58 21.24 13.87 8.27
N ALA A 59 20.04 14.39 7.98
CA ALA A 59 18.87 14.23 8.83
C ALA A 59 18.24 12.82 8.78
N ARG A 60 18.90 11.84 8.13
CA ARG A 60 18.45 10.46 7.97
C ARG A 60 17.11 10.27 7.27
N PHE A 61 16.67 11.27 6.50
CA PHE A 61 15.50 11.11 5.65
C PHE A 61 15.74 10.05 4.56
N VAL A 62 14.74 9.21 4.30
CA VAL A 62 14.81 8.13 3.30
C VAL A 62 14.77 8.75 1.92
N ASP A 63 15.73 8.41 1.08
CA ASP A 63 15.78 8.94 -0.29
C ASP A 63 14.50 8.56 -1.05
N PRO A 64 13.78 9.53 -1.66
CA PRO A 64 12.51 9.28 -2.33
C PRO A 64 12.64 8.35 -3.54
N ALA A 65 13.84 8.17 -4.11
CA ALA A 65 14.07 7.20 -5.18
C ALA A 65 14.22 5.75 -4.67
N ARG A 66 14.41 5.58 -3.35
CA ARG A 66 14.46 4.26 -2.69
C ARG A 66 13.09 3.82 -2.16
N LEU A 67 12.10 4.70 -2.16
CA LEU A 67 10.73 4.33 -1.84
C LEU A 67 10.19 3.49 -3.00
N PRO A 68 9.44 2.41 -2.72
CA PRO A 68 8.78 1.65 -3.76
C PRO A 68 7.88 2.62 -4.52
N ARG A 69 8.18 2.81 -5.82
CA ARG A 69 7.24 3.51 -6.69
C ARG A 69 5.92 2.76 -6.60
N PRO A 70 4.78 3.45 -6.43
CA PRO A 70 3.51 2.87 -6.84
C PRO A 70 3.65 2.65 -8.34
N THR A 71 4.10 1.45 -8.72
CA THR A 71 3.93 0.97 -10.07
C THR A 71 2.44 1.09 -10.30
N ALA A 72 2.04 1.96 -11.21
CA ALA A 72 0.73 1.83 -11.83
C ALA A 72 0.77 0.40 -12.38
N THR A 73 0.21 -0.55 -11.62
CA THR A 73 -0.11 -1.87 -12.12
C THR A 73 -1.02 -1.57 -13.28
N GLY A 74 -0.40 -1.53 -14.47
CA GLY A 74 -1.09 -1.48 -15.72
C GLY A 74 -2.14 -2.55 -15.61
N ARG A 75 -3.39 -2.11 -15.73
CA ARG A 75 -4.56 -2.93 -15.98
C ARG A 75 -4.14 -4.03 -16.95
N ALA A 76 -3.80 -5.21 -16.42
CA ALA A 76 -3.75 -6.44 -17.18
C ALA A 76 -5.21 -6.87 -17.34
N SER A 77 -5.97 -6.15 -18.16
CA SER A 77 -7.16 -6.72 -18.76
C SER A 77 -6.68 -7.63 -19.88
N THR A 78 -6.54 -8.90 -19.52
CA THR A 78 -6.80 -10.04 -20.39
C THR A 78 -8.05 -9.81 -21.24
N THR A 79 -8.10 -10.42 -22.44
CA THR A 79 -9.17 -10.47 -23.47
C THR A 79 -8.62 -9.83 -24.77
N THR A 80 -8.21 -10.58 -25.80
CA THR A 80 -8.99 -11.57 -26.54
C THR A 80 -8.06 -12.63 -27.14
N GLN A 81 -8.38 -13.90 -26.90
CA GLN A 81 -7.93 -15.03 -27.70
C GLN A 81 -9.11 -15.35 -28.64
N GLU A 82 -8.88 -15.23 -29.94
CA GLU A 82 -9.69 -15.85 -31.01
C GLU A 82 -8.73 -16.58 -31.95
#